data_AF-A0A6G3U4V0-F1
#
_entry.id   AF-A0A6G3U4V0-F1
#
_cell.length_a   1.000
_cell.length_b   1.000
_cell.length_c   1.000
_cell.angle_alpha   90.00
_cell.angle_beta   90.00
_cell.angle_gamma   90.00
#
_symmetry.space_group_name_H-M   'P 1'
#
loop_
_entity.id
_entity.type
_entity.pdbx_description
1 polymer ?
#
loop_
_entity_poly.entity_id
_entity_poly.type
_entity_poly.pdbx_seq_one_letter_code
_entity_poly.pdbx_strand_id
1 'polypeptide(L)'
;VAFTVGQSGGALSTADLYLFAALLVCAAGYTEGGRLAREMPGVRVIGWALVLCLPLTVPVAALALAHEPVRLTAHSVTGLLWVAAGSQFLGLVVWYRGMAAIGIPRASQLQLAQPLLTLVWSVLLLGEHLPVAAPLTAAAVLVCIAVTQRARG
;
A
#
# COMPACT_ATOMS: atom_id res chain seq x y z
N VAL A 1 12.20 -7.21 13.28
CA VAL A 1 13.66 -6.99 13.42
C VAL A 1 14.44 -8.29 13.34
N ALA A 2 14.28 -9.26 14.25
CA ALA A 2 15.02 -10.54 14.16
C ALA A 2 14.74 -11.34 12.86
N PHE A 3 13.47 -11.44 12.45
CA PHE A 3 13.08 -12.11 11.20
C PHE A 3 13.63 -11.41 9.95
N THR A 4 13.57 -10.07 9.92
CA THR A 4 14.08 -9.26 8.80
C THR A 4 15.60 -9.28 8.75
N VAL A 5 16.29 -9.22 9.90
CA VAL A 5 17.75 -9.36 9.99
C VAL A 5 18.22 -10.74 9.51
N GLY A 6 17.48 -11.80 9.84
CA GLY A 6 17.78 -13.16 9.39
C GLY A 6 17.63 -13.35 7.88
N GLN A 7 16.68 -12.66 7.24
CA GLN A 7 16.44 -12.76 5.80
C GLN A 7 17.27 -11.77 4.96
N SER A 8 17.63 -10.61 5.52
CA SER A 8 18.37 -9.54 4.82
C SER A 8 19.89 -9.61 5.02
N GLY A 9 20.41 -10.61 5.74
CA GLY A 9 21.85 -10.74 6.03
C GLY A 9 22.41 -9.73 7.06
N GLY A 10 21.53 -9.01 7.76
CA GLY A 10 21.89 -8.16 8.92
C GLY A 10 22.58 -6.83 8.64
N ALA A 11 22.76 -6.42 7.38
CA ALA A 11 23.36 -5.12 7.03
C ALA A 11 22.30 -4.09 6.61
N LEU A 12 22.46 -2.85 7.08
CA LEU A 12 21.73 -1.69 6.56
C LEU A 12 22.21 -1.40 5.14
N SER A 13 21.27 -1.41 4.20
CA SER A 13 21.52 -1.17 2.78
C SER A 13 20.95 0.18 2.34
N THR A 14 21.37 0.66 1.16
CA THR A 14 20.78 1.85 0.54
C THR A 14 19.28 1.65 0.25
N ALA A 15 18.83 0.41 0.06
CA ALA A 15 17.41 0.09 -0.11
C ALA A 15 16.60 0.41 1.15
N ASP A 16 17.16 0.23 2.34
CA ASP A 16 16.49 0.57 3.61
C ASP A 16 16.31 2.08 3.75
N LEU A 17 17.28 2.87 3.26
CA LEU A 17 17.16 4.33 3.23
C LEU A 17 16.06 4.78 2.26
N TYR A 18 16.00 4.22 1.06
CA TYR A 18 14.92 4.51 0.11
C TYR A 18 13.56 4.10 0.65
N LEU A 19 13.47 2.94 1.33
CA LEU A 19 12.24 2.49 1.97
C LEU A 19 11.79 3.45 3.07
N PHE A 20 12.72 3.92 3.91
CA PHE A 20 12.42 4.89 4.96
C PHE A 20 11.95 6.22 4.39
N ALA A 21 12.64 6.75 3.38
CA ALA A 21 12.24 7.99 2.70
C ALA A 21 10.85 7.85 2.04
N ALA A 22 10.61 6.73 1.34
CA ALA A 22 9.30 6.44 0.75
C ALA A 22 8.20 6.38 1.81
N LEU A 23 8.47 5.79 2.99
CA LEU A 23 7.52 5.72 4.08
C LEU A 23 7.15 7.12 4.61
N LEU A 24 8.11 8.03 4.77
CA LEU A 24 7.85 9.41 5.19
C LEU A 24 7.01 10.17 4.15
N VAL A 25 7.36 10.06 2.88
CA VAL A 25 6.62 10.70 1.78
C VAL A 25 5.19 10.16 1.69
N CYS A 26 5.03 8.84 1.75
CA CYS A 26 3.72 8.20 1.75
C CYS A 26 2.88 8.60 2.95
N ALA A 27 3.47 8.65 4.16
CA ALA A 27 2.75 9.06 5.36
C ALA A 27 2.26 10.51 5.24
N ALA A 28 3.11 11.43 4.76
CA ALA A 28 2.73 12.82 4.53
C ALA A 28 1.66 12.96 3.43
N GLY A 29 1.82 12.28 2.30
CA GLY A 29 0.83 12.30 1.22
C GLY A 29 -0.52 11.72 1.65
N TYR A 30 -0.49 10.68 2.48
CA TYR A 30 -1.69 10.03 3.01
C TYR A 30 -2.46 10.94 3.98
N THR A 31 -1.75 11.57 4.92
CA THR A 31 -2.38 12.49 5.88
C THR A 31 -2.95 13.72 5.17
N GLU A 32 -2.22 14.29 4.22
CA GLU A 32 -2.68 15.42 3.42
C GLU A 32 -3.86 15.05 2.53
N GLY A 33 -3.82 13.91 1.85
CA GLY A 33 -4.93 13.42 1.04
C GLY A 33 -6.19 13.16 1.89
N GLY A 34 -6.03 12.62 3.10
CA GLY A 34 -7.11 12.45 4.06
C GLY A 34 -7.67 13.78 4.59
N ARG A 35 -6.82 14.81 4.76
CA ARG A 35 -7.24 16.16 5.13
C ARG A 35 -8.04 16.82 4.01
N LEU A 36 -7.51 16.81 2.78
CA LEU A 36 -8.17 17.35 1.60
C LEU A 36 -9.51 16.66 1.33
N ALA A 37 -9.62 15.36 1.57
CA ALA A 37 -10.88 14.62 1.39
C ALA A 37 -12.03 15.13 2.28
N ARG A 38 -11.75 15.90 3.35
CA ARG A 38 -12.78 16.55 4.17
C ARG A 38 -13.34 17.81 3.51
N GLU A 39 -12.56 18.47 2.67
CA GLU A 39 -12.88 19.76 2.04
C GLU A 39 -13.30 19.57 0.57
N MET A 40 -12.87 18.49 -0.08
CA MET A 40 -13.17 18.20 -1.47
C MET A 40 -13.55 16.72 -1.69
N PRO A 41 -14.43 16.42 -2.67
CA PRO A 41 -14.77 15.06 -3.07
C PRO A 41 -13.54 14.22 -3.41
N GLY A 42 -13.53 12.95 -2.98
CA GLY A 42 -12.41 12.03 -3.19
C GLY A 42 -11.96 11.89 -4.64
N VAL A 43 -12.86 12.03 -5.61
CA VAL A 43 -12.54 12.04 -7.06
C VAL A 43 -11.59 13.18 -7.43
N ARG A 44 -11.79 14.37 -6.85
CA ARG A 44 -10.90 15.52 -7.09
C ARG A 44 -9.55 15.35 -6.41
N VAL A 45 -9.52 14.76 -5.21
CA VAL A 45 -8.27 14.47 -4.49
C VAL A 45 -7.39 13.54 -5.33
N ILE A 46 -7.92 12.40 -5.77
CA ILE A 46 -7.15 11.45 -6.58
C ILE A 46 -6.86 11.98 -7.98
N GLY A 47 -7.79 12.73 -8.59
CA GLY A 47 -7.58 13.34 -9.91
C GLY A 47 -6.38 14.27 -9.93
N TRP A 48 -6.28 15.18 -8.96
CA TRP A 48 -5.12 16.07 -8.84
C TRP A 48 -3.83 15.33 -8.50
N ALA A 49 -3.90 14.31 -7.63
CA ALA A 49 -2.72 13.47 -7.34
C ALA A 49 -2.18 12.80 -8.61
N LEU A 50 -3.06 12.25 -9.47
CA LEU A 50 -2.65 11.63 -10.74
C LEU A 50 -2.03 12.64 -11.71
N VAL A 51 -2.61 13.84 -11.83
CA VAL A 51 -2.06 14.92 -12.67
C VAL A 51 -0.67 15.36 -12.19
N LEU A 52 -0.46 15.43 -10.88
CA LEU A 52 0.85 15.78 -10.30
C LEU A 52 1.88 14.66 -10.44
N CYS A 53 1.45 13.40 -10.42
CA CYS A 53 2.33 12.24 -10.60
C CYS A 53 2.70 11.99 -12.07
N LEU A 54 1.83 12.34 -13.03
CA LEU A 54 2.02 12.20 -14.47
C LEU A 54 3.40 12.60 -15.02
N PRO A 55 3.96 13.78 -14.71
CA PRO A 55 5.27 14.19 -15.22
C PRO A 55 6.44 13.30 -14.73
N LEU A 56 6.25 12.58 -13.63
CA LEU A 56 7.23 11.62 -13.09
C LEU A 56 6.97 10.20 -13.60
N THR A 57 5.71 9.76 -13.62
CA THR A 57 5.35 8.39 -13.98
C THR A 57 5.54 8.10 -15.47
N VAL A 58 5.29 9.08 -16.36
CA VAL A 58 5.43 8.87 -17.81
C VAL A 58 6.88 8.62 -18.24
N PRO A 59 7.87 9.45 -17.85
CA PRO A 59 9.28 9.17 -18.18
C PRO A 59 9.76 7.84 -17.60
N VAL A 60 9.40 7.53 -16.35
CA VAL A 60 9.78 6.27 -15.69
C VAL A 60 9.18 5.07 -16.44
N ALA A 61 7.92 5.15 -16.84
CA ALA A 61 7.27 4.09 -17.63
C ALA A 61 7.92 3.92 -19.00
N ALA A 62 8.28 5.01 -19.69
CA ALA A 62 8.99 4.94 -20.97
C ALA A 62 10.38 4.30 -20.82
N LEU A 63 11.10 4.63 -19.76
CA LEU A 63 12.42 4.06 -19.46
C LEU A 63 12.31 2.57 -19.12
N ALA A 64 11.29 2.17 -18.35
CA ALA A 64 11.01 0.76 -18.05
C ALA A 64 10.67 -0.04 -19.32
N LEU A 65 9.82 0.50 -20.19
CA LEU A 65 9.48 -0.12 -21.49
C LEU A 65 10.70 -0.30 -22.41
N ALA A 66 11.72 0.56 -22.27
CA ALA A 66 12.96 0.44 -23.04
C ALA A 66 13.88 -0.67 -22.53
N HIS A 67 13.81 -1.01 -21.24
CA HIS A 67 14.67 -2.03 -20.62
C HIS A 67 14.01 -3.41 -20.54
N GLU A 68 12.67 -3.46 -20.56
CA GLU A 68 11.92 -4.69 -20.29
C GLU A 68 10.94 -5.00 -21.43
N PRO A 69 11.05 -6.17 -22.09
CA PRO A 69 10.19 -6.52 -23.21
C PRO A 69 8.76 -6.80 -22.73
N VAL A 70 7.81 -5.93 -23.10
CA VAL A 70 6.40 -6.07 -22.71
C VAL A 70 5.61 -6.85 -23.76
N ARG A 71 4.91 -7.89 -23.31
CA ARG A 71 3.96 -8.66 -24.13
C ARG A 71 2.54 -8.11 -23.96
N LEU A 72 2.11 -7.28 -24.91
CA LEU A 72 0.76 -6.74 -24.95
C LEU A 72 -0.23 -7.82 -25.40
N THR A 73 -0.76 -8.58 -24.44
CA THR A 73 -1.84 -9.54 -24.62
C THR A 73 -3.15 -8.96 -24.10
N ALA A 74 -4.29 -9.45 -24.59
CA ALA A 74 -5.60 -9.06 -24.08
C ALA A 74 -5.68 -9.22 -22.53
N HIS A 75 -5.11 -10.30 -21.99
CA HIS A 75 -5.03 -10.55 -20.56
C HIS A 75 -4.20 -9.51 -19.80
N SER A 76 -3.02 -9.16 -20.30
CA SER A 76 -2.18 -8.13 -19.67
C SER A 76 -2.83 -6.74 -19.70
N VAL A 77 -3.52 -6.40 -20.80
CA VAL A 77 -4.18 -5.11 -20.95
C VAL A 77 -5.42 -5.02 -20.04
N THR A 78 -6.23 -6.08 -19.97
CA THR A 78 -7.38 -6.10 -19.05
C THR A 78 -6.93 -6.10 -17.59
N GLY A 79 -5.86 -6.81 -17.25
CA GLY A 79 -5.24 -6.75 -15.92
C GLY A 79 -4.76 -5.33 -15.58
N LEU A 80 -4.07 -4.67 -16.50
CA LEU A 80 -3.62 -3.29 -16.33
C LEU A 80 -4.79 -2.32 -16.12
N LEU A 81 -5.84 -2.42 -16.95
CA LEU A 81 -7.04 -1.59 -16.82
C LEU A 81 -7.76 -1.84 -15.49
N TRP A 82 -7.86 -3.10 -15.06
CA TRP A 82 -8.46 -3.45 -13.78
C TRP A 82 -7.67 -2.87 -12.60
N VAL A 83 -6.34 -3.00 -12.61
CA VAL A 83 -5.48 -2.46 -11.55
C VAL A 83 -5.55 -0.93 -11.53
N ALA A 84 -5.47 -0.27 -12.68
CA ALA A 84 -5.47 1.19 -12.77
C ALA A 84 -6.83 1.81 -12.44
N ALA A 85 -7.90 1.37 -13.09
CA ALA A 85 -9.22 1.98 -12.96
C ALA A 85 -10.02 1.38 -11.78
N GLY A 86 -10.09 0.05 -11.71
CA GLY A 86 -10.88 -0.65 -10.69
C GLY A 86 -10.24 -0.56 -9.30
N SER A 87 -9.06 -1.16 -9.16
CA SER A 87 -8.39 -1.25 -7.86
C SER A 87 -7.88 0.10 -7.38
N GLN A 88 -7.07 0.79 -8.21
CA GLN A 88 -6.37 1.99 -7.79
C GLN A 88 -7.28 3.22 -7.82
N PHE A 89 -7.90 3.58 -8.94
CA PHE A 89 -8.72 4.80 -9.01
C PHE A 89 -10.00 4.70 -8.19
N LEU A 90 -10.89 3.75 -8.48
CA LEU A 90 -12.16 3.63 -7.74
C LEU A 90 -11.92 3.27 -6.27
N GLY A 91 -10.96 2.40 -5.98
CA GLY A 91 -10.56 2.08 -4.61
C GLY A 91 -10.14 3.33 -3.83
N LEU A 92 -9.29 4.19 -4.40
CA LEU A 92 -8.88 5.43 -3.72
C LEU A 92 -10.02 6.43 -3.59
N VAL A 93 -10.94 6.53 -4.57
CA VAL A 93 -12.13 7.38 -4.44
C VAL A 93 -12.96 6.97 -3.22
N VAL A 94 -13.25 5.68 -3.08
CA VAL A 94 -14.00 5.15 -1.93
C VAL A 94 -13.19 5.32 -0.65
N TRP A 95 -11.88 5.09 -0.70
CA TRP A 95 -10.99 5.22 0.45
C TRP A 95 -10.93 6.66 0.99
N TYR A 96 -10.72 7.66 0.14
CA TYR A 96 -10.72 9.06 0.53
C TYR A 96 -12.06 9.47 1.14
N ARG A 97 -13.18 9.02 0.55
CA ARG A 97 -14.52 9.24 1.14
C ARG A 97 -14.66 8.58 2.50
N GLY A 98 -14.18 7.35 2.65
CA GLY A 98 -14.14 6.65 3.94
C GLY A 98 -13.34 7.42 4.98
N MET A 99 -12.13 7.85 4.62
CA MET A 99 -11.27 8.67 5.49
C MET A 99 -11.91 10.00 5.90
N ALA A 100 -12.63 10.65 4.99
CA ALA A 100 -13.37 11.88 5.32
C ALA A 100 -14.45 11.62 6.38
N ALA A 101 -15.12 10.46 6.33
CA ALA A 101 -16.17 10.08 7.26
C ALA A 101 -15.64 9.58 8.63
N ILE A 102 -14.65 8.69 8.65
CA ILE A 102 -14.17 8.04 9.89
C ILE A 102 -12.92 8.68 10.49
N GLY A 103 -12.24 9.54 9.72
CA GLY A 103 -10.98 10.18 10.09
C GLY A 103 -9.73 9.33 9.84
N ILE A 104 -8.61 10.02 9.66
CA ILE A 104 -7.28 9.45 9.35
C ILE A 104 -6.83 8.41 10.40
N PRO A 105 -6.98 8.62 11.73
CA PRO A 105 -6.51 7.65 12.73
C PRO A 105 -7.20 6.29 12.61
N ARG A 106 -8.53 6.27 12.42
CA ARG A 106 -9.30 5.02 12.25
C ARG A 106 -8.98 4.33 10.92
N ALA A 107 -8.80 5.11 9.86
CA ALA A 107 -8.35 4.58 8.58
C ALA A 107 -6.97 3.93 8.67
N SER A 108 -6.05 4.50 9.46
CA SER A 108 -4.73 3.90 9.72
C SER A 108 -4.84 2.57 10.46
N GLN A 109 -5.77 2.43 11.41
CA GLN A 109 -6.02 1.12 12.05
C GLN A 109 -6.50 0.07 11.06
N LEU A 110 -7.37 0.46 10.13
CA LEU A 110 -7.87 -0.44 9.11
C LEU A 110 -6.75 -0.92 8.17
N GLN A 111 -5.77 -0.07 7.87
CA GLN A 111 -4.55 -0.47 7.16
C GLN A 111 -3.68 -1.45 7.95
N LEU A 112 -3.63 -1.34 9.29
CA LEU A 112 -2.91 -2.32 10.10
C LEU A 112 -3.56 -3.72 10.04
N ALA A 113 -4.88 -3.78 9.80
CA ALA A 113 -5.58 -5.03 9.56
C ALA A 113 -5.39 -5.58 8.14
N GLN A 114 -5.08 -4.73 7.15
CA GLN A 114 -5.02 -5.10 5.73
C GLN A 114 -4.01 -6.24 5.43
N PRO A 115 -2.77 -6.26 5.96
CA PRO A 115 -1.85 -7.38 5.73
C PRO A 115 -2.39 -8.73 6.21
N LEU A 116 -3.12 -8.73 7.32
CA LEU A 116 -3.68 -9.94 7.93
C LEU A 116 -4.88 -10.45 7.15
N LEU A 117 -5.76 -9.54 6.75
CA LEU A 117 -6.86 -9.86 5.84
C LEU A 117 -6.31 -10.42 4.53
N THR A 118 -5.27 -9.81 3.97
CA THR A 118 -4.60 -10.30 2.76
C THR A 118 -4.08 -11.72 2.96
N LEU A 119 -3.41 -12.01 4.09
CA LEU A 119 -2.92 -13.35 4.42
C LEU A 119 -4.05 -14.38 4.49
N VAL A 120 -5.14 -14.04 5.17
CA VAL A 120 -6.33 -14.91 5.27
C VAL A 120 -6.92 -15.16 3.88
N TRP A 121 -7.01 -14.13 3.06
CA TRP A 121 -7.57 -14.23 1.71
C TRP A 121 -6.66 -15.03 0.79
N SER A 122 -5.34 -14.93 0.92
CA SER A 122 -4.38 -15.79 0.20
C SER A 122 -4.61 -17.27 0.49
N VAL A 123 -4.79 -17.65 1.75
CA VAL A 123 -5.08 -19.05 2.10
C VAL A 123 -6.43 -19.50 1.54
N LEU A 124 -7.47 -18.68 1.70
CA LEU A 124 -8.84 -19.05 1.32
C LEU A 124 -9.09 -19.05 -0.19
N LEU A 125 -8.56 -18.06 -0.91
CA LEU A 125 -8.83 -17.87 -2.35
C LEU A 125 -7.78 -18.49 -3.25
N LEU A 126 -6.50 -18.48 -2.83
CA LEU A 126 -5.38 -18.98 -3.64
C LEU A 126 -4.87 -20.35 -3.16
N GLY A 127 -5.33 -20.84 -2.00
CA GLY A 127 -4.91 -22.14 -1.46
C GLY A 127 -3.44 -22.18 -1.04
N GLU A 128 -2.83 -21.03 -0.76
CA GLU A 128 -1.41 -20.96 -0.38
C GLU A 128 -1.16 -21.67 0.95
N HIS A 129 -0.17 -22.57 0.95
CA HIS A 129 0.29 -23.26 2.15
C HIS A 129 1.31 -22.37 2.86
N LEU A 130 0.87 -21.68 3.91
CA LEU A 130 1.75 -20.84 4.70
C LEU A 130 2.66 -21.69 5.60
N PRO A 131 3.98 -21.46 5.60
CA PRO A 131 4.87 -22.08 6.58
C PRO A 131 4.44 -21.64 7.99
N VAL A 132 4.57 -22.51 8.99
CA VAL A 132 4.12 -22.26 10.38
C VAL A 132 4.68 -20.95 10.97
N ALA A 133 5.84 -20.50 10.48
CA ALA A 133 6.44 -19.22 10.85
C ALA A 133 5.62 -17.99 10.45
N ALA A 134 4.86 -18.03 9.35
CA ALA A 134 4.08 -16.91 8.84
C ALA A 134 2.88 -16.51 9.73
N PRO A 135 2.00 -17.42 10.18
CA PRO A 135 0.95 -17.06 11.12
C PRO A 135 1.50 -16.67 12.50
N LEU A 136 2.62 -17.27 12.95
CA LEU A 136 3.28 -16.90 14.20
C LEU A 136 3.86 -15.47 14.16
N THR A 137 4.52 -15.10 13.06
CA THR A 137 5.02 -13.72 12.89
C THR A 137 3.88 -12.72 12.70
N ALA A 138 2.83 -13.08 11.96
CA ALA A 138 1.62 -12.27 11.85
C ALA A 138 0.96 -12.02 13.21
N ALA A 139 0.85 -13.06 14.05
CA ALA A 139 0.35 -12.95 15.42
C ALA A 139 1.26 -12.08 16.31
N ALA A 140 2.59 -12.23 16.21
CA ALA A 140 3.53 -11.42 16.96
C ALA A 140 3.45 -9.93 16.58
N VAL A 141 3.34 -9.62 15.27
CA VAL A 141 3.14 -8.26 14.76
C VAL A 141 1.81 -7.69 15.26
N LEU A 142 0.74 -8.48 15.21
CA LEU A 142 -0.57 -8.12 15.77
C LEU A 142 -0.52 -7.74 17.24
N VAL A 143 0.14 -8.56 18.06
CA VAL A 143 0.31 -8.31 19.49
C VAL A 143 1.10 -7.03 19.71
N CYS A 144 2.19 -6.82 18.97
CA CYS A 144 3.01 -5.62 19.06
C CYS A 144 2.23 -4.36 18.68
N ILE A 145 1.42 -4.43 17.62
CA ILE A 145 0.52 -3.35 17.20
C ILE A 145 -0.51 -3.09 18.32
N ALA A 146 -1.19 -4.13 18.81
CA ALA A 146 -2.21 -3.99 19.85
C ALA A 146 -1.66 -3.37 21.14
N VAL A 147 -0.45 -3.76 21.56
CA VAL A 147 0.26 -3.17 22.71
C VAL A 147 0.60 -1.71 22.46
N THR A 148 1.10 -1.38 21.27
CA THR A 148 1.47 0.00 20.90
C THR A 148 0.24 0.92 20.81
N GLN A 149 -0.88 0.41 20.31
CA GLN A 149 -2.15 1.14 20.25
C GLN A 149 -2.73 1.35 21.66
N ARG A 150 -2.64 0.36 22.55
CA ARG A 150 -3.07 0.47 23.95
C ARG A 150 -2.20 1.41 24.78
N ALA A 151 -0.90 1.49 24.50
CA ALA A 151 0.00 2.41 25.20
C ALA A 151 -0.17 3.89 24.79
N ARG A 152 -0.92 4.16 23.71
CA ARG A 152 -1.23 5.51 23.21
C ARG A 152 -2.64 6.00 23.57
N GLY A 153 -3.48 5.13 24.15
CA GLY A 153 -4.82 5.48 24.67
C GLY A 153 -4.77 5.72 26.16
#